data_AF-A0A2S8Q788-F1
#
_entry.id   AF-A0A2S8Q788-F1
#
_cell.length_a   1.000
_cell.length_b   1.000
_cell.length_c   1.000
_cell.angle_alpha   90.00
_cell.angle_beta   90.00
_cell.angle_gamma   90.00
#
_symmetry.space_group_name_H-M   'P 1'
#
loop_
_entity.id
_entity.type
_entity.pdbx_description
1 polymer ?
#
loop_
_entity_poly.entity_id
_entity_poly.type
_entity_poly.pdbx_seq_one_letter_code
_entity_poly.pdbx_strand_id
1 'polypeptide(L)'
;MSQKNDFKAFSISNNANVVSQERYEESKDLLSGFPPNDVPTHVLNKVLRQASTITSVVADFIATQSGNAVLDDGDIAKLTAQLNRALEQKITAGIPNASLTQKGIVQLTNEMGNNDTLAVTQKLVQEIVNSLRENINAKVPNSRKINGKALTGDINLTTGDVGAVSINDAMHSMGFARLYGSENLYDGCAGYGPNSPFLIKYGLPSDWYGVQLRFSNVNGLSSEGVDGVWSHRLVFMHEGSTYRTDSINSDSKRQVTRKFWDDKNATPDTNGYLKTASPVIEISSDGTFSTNDESEGAEVIKEGTGIYRVLNILGYNADGGWGVHGGISVPCDNNNLELIFVDDHVQPDGSIIIETFHRQHAHLPERFQNWRLKSIDGNGNQIFYQDGEPCDIPDSCRLDIRVQMPEDSLWNLNRKKLQEEMESTSASK
;
A
#
# COMPACT_ATOMS: atom_id res chain seq x y z
N MET A 1 -32.48 84.18 -7.54
CA MET A 1 -32.36 85.32 -8.47
C MET A 1 -33.37 85.12 -9.59
N SER A 2 -34.13 86.15 -9.96
CA SER A 2 -35.12 86.04 -11.04
C SER A 2 -34.37 85.80 -12.37
N GLN A 3 -34.66 84.67 -13.03
CA GLN A 3 -34.19 84.37 -14.38
C GLN A 3 -34.88 85.36 -15.33
N LYS A 4 -34.19 86.45 -15.67
CA LYS A 4 -34.69 87.51 -16.53
C LYS A 4 -34.01 87.42 -17.89
N ASN A 5 -34.81 87.35 -18.95
CA ASN A 5 -34.39 87.44 -20.34
C ASN A 5 -35.01 88.70 -20.97
N ASP A 6 -34.21 89.62 -21.50
CA ASP A 6 -34.68 90.84 -22.16
C ASP A 6 -34.91 90.68 -23.67
N PHE A 7 -34.42 89.62 -24.31
CA PHE A 7 -34.66 89.33 -25.73
C PHE A 7 -36.05 88.69 -25.90
N LYS A 8 -37.00 89.44 -26.47
CA LYS A 8 -38.41 89.02 -26.57
C LYS A 8 -38.81 88.54 -27.96
N ALA A 9 -39.65 87.51 -27.99
CA ALA A 9 -40.31 87.08 -29.23
C ALA A 9 -41.36 88.12 -29.69
N PHE A 10 -41.27 88.52 -30.97
CA PHE A 10 -42.15 89.52 -31.59
C PHE A 10 -43.37 88.86 -32.24
N SER A 11 -44.57 89.46 -32.12
CA SER A 11 -45.78 89.05 -32.83
C SER A 11 -46.19 87.56 -32.68
N ILE A 12 -46.17 87.05 -31.45
CA ILE A 12 -46.49 85.64 -31.12
C ILE A 12 -47.97 85.36 -30.80
N SER A 13 -48.82 86.39 -30.72
CA SER A 13 -50.25 86.23 -30.40
C SER A 13 -51.02 85.53 -31.53
N ASN A 14 -52.11 84.83 -31.18
CA ASN A 14 -52.95 84.08 -32.14
C ASN A 14 -53.49 84.91 -33.32
N ASN A 15 -53.66 86.23 -33.13
CA ASN A 15 -54.15 87.17 -34.16
C ASN A 15 -53.05 88.14 -34.63
N ALA A 16 -51.78 87.75 -34.54
CA ALA A 16 -50.68 88.62 -34.98
C ALA A 16 -50.73 88.87 -36.49
N ASN A 17 -50.39 90.10 -36.90
CA ASN A 17 -50.32 90.50 -38.31
C ASN A 17 -49.11 89.86 -39.00
N VAL A 18 -49.21 88.57 -39.32
CA VAL A 18 -48.13 87.74 -39.85
C VAL A 18 -48.70 86.77 -40.89
N VAL A 19 -48.01 86.57 -42.02
CA VAL A 19 -48.40 85.54 -43.01
C VAL A 19 -48.43 84.12 -42.41
N SER A 20 -49.29 83.26 -42.96
CA SER A 20 -49.24 81.82 -42.65
C SER A 20 -47.88 81.23 -43.02
N GLN A 21 -47.54 80.07 -42.44
CA GLN A 21 -46.27 79.40 -42.76
C GLN A 21 -46.24 78.98 -44.23
N GLU A 22 -47.31 78.37 -44.73
CA GLU A 22 -47.46 77.94 -46.13
C GLU A 22 -47.21 79.09 -47.12
N ARG A 23 -47.88 80.23 -46.96
CA ARG A 23 -47.70 81.39 -47.85
C ARG A 23 -46.30 82.00 -47.79
N TYR A 24 -45.62 81.87 -46.65
CA TYR A 24 -44.26 82.39 -46.49
C TYR A 24 -43.25 81.50 -47.21
N GLU A 25 -43.41 80.17 -47.11
CA GLU A 25 -42.56 79.18 -47.79
C GLU A 25 -42.70 79.25 -49.33
N GLU A 26 -43.86 79.66 -49.83
CA GLU A 26 -44.11 79.89 -51.26
C GLU A 26 -43.53 81.22 -51.79
N SER A 27 -43.09 82.13 -50.91
CA SER A 27 -42.60 83.45 -51.33
C SER A 27 -41.21 83.37 -51.97
N LYS A 28 -41.04 83.97 -53.16
CA LYS A 28 -39.72 84.10 -53.82
C LYS A 28 -38.74 84.94 -53.00
N ASP A 29 -39.25 85.87 -52.21
CA ASP A 29 -38.45 86.77 -51.36
C ASP A 29 -37.68 86.01 -50.27
N LEU A 30 -38.07 84.77 -49.95
CA LEU A 30 -37.30 83.90 -49.04
C LEU A 30 -35.90 83.59 -49.58
N LEU A 31 -35.75 83.52 -50.90
CA LEU A 31 -34.49 83.24 -51.58
C LEU A 31 -33.75 84.52 -51.98
N SER A 32 -34.47 85.53 -52.47
CA SER A 32 -33.89 86.75 -53.04
C SER A 32 -33.84 87.96 -52.10
N GLY A 33 -34.47 87.87 -50.94
CA GLY A 33 -34.68 89.02 -50.05
C GLY A 33 -35.82 89.94 -50.53
N PHE A 34 -36.12 90.95 -49.72
CA PHE A 34 -37.18 91.92 -50.00
C PHE A 34 -36.82 92.90 -51.12
N PRO A 35 -37.78 93.34 -51.96
CA PRO A 35 -37.53 94.37 -52.96
C PRO A 35 -37.31 95.76 -52.31
N PRO A 36 -36.57 96.68 -52.95
CA PRO A 36 -36.08 97.90 -52.30
C PRO A 36 -37.13 98.86 -51.72
N ASN A 37 -38.36 98.88 -52.27
CA ASN A 37 -39.34 99.93 -51.99
C ASN A 37 -40.73 99.42 -51.59
N ASP A 38 -40.94 98.10 -51.45
CA ASP A 38 -42.27 97.56 -51.14
C ASP A 38 -42.19 96.25 -50.36
N VAL A 39 -42.26 96.33 -49.03
CA VAL A 39 -42.28 95.15 -48.16
C VAL A 39 -43.63 95.06 -47.46
N PRO A 40 -44.48 94.08 -47.81
CA PRO A 40 -45.75 93.92 -47.12
C PRO A 40 -45.51 93.64 -45.62
N THR A 41 -46.14 94.44 -44.75
CA THR A 41 -45.88 94.41 -43.30
C THR A 41 -46.09 93.02 -42.69
N HIS A 42 -47.07 92.26 -43.17
CA HIS A 42 -47.37 90.91 -42.72
C HIS A 42 -46.26 89.89 -43.08
N VAL A 43 -45.48 90.13 -44.14
CA VAL A 43 -44.30 89.34 -44.51
C VAL A 43 -43.08 89.79 -43.72
N LEU A 44 -42.88 91.10 -43.55
CA LEU A 44 -41.81 91.64 -42.68
C LEU A 44 -41.95 91.12 -41.23
N ASN A 45 -43.17 91.18 -40.68
CA ASN A 45 -43.45 90.66 -39.35
C ASN A 45 -43.21 89.16 -39.22
N LYS A 46 -43.31 88.38 -40.31
CA LYS A 46 -42.97 86.95 -40.31
C LYS A 46 -41.48 86.73 -40.10
N VAL A 47 -40.64 87.47 -40.83
CA VAL A 47 -39.17 87.41 -40.68
C VAL A 47 -38.78 87.83 -39.26
N LEU A 48 -39.29 88.98 -38.81
CA LEU A 48 -39.02 89.48 -37.45
C LEU A 48 -39.50 88.49 -36.38
N ARG A 49 -40.68 87.89 -36.55
CA ARG A 49 -41.17 86.85 -35.63
C ARG A 49 -40.25 85.64 -35.60
N GLN A 50 -39.85 85.08 -36.74
CA GLN A 50 -38.98 83.89 -36.76
C GLN A 50 -37.62 84.19 -36.10
N ALA A 51 -36.98 85.33 -36.42
CA ALA A 51 -35.70 85.72 -35.85
C ALA A 51 -35.78 85.99 -34.34
N SER A 52 -36.74 86.80 -33.90
CA SER A 52 -36.92 87.15 -32.48
C SER A 52 -37.37 85.97 -31.63
N THR A 53 -38.15 85.04 -32.18
CA THR A 53 -38.56 83.82 -31.47
C THR A 53 -37.36 82.94 -31.16
N ILE A 54 -36.48 82.67 -32.14
CA ILE A 54 -35.26 81.90 -31.91
C ILE A 54 -34.33 82.62 -30.94
N THR A 55 -34.19 83.95 -31.08
CA THR A 55 -33.37 84.76 -30.16
C THR A 55 -33.87 84.67 -28.72
N SER A 56 -35.18 84.79 -28.50
CA SER A 56 -35.81 84.64 -27.18
C SER A 56 -35.57 83.24 -26.60
N VAL A 57 -35.70 82.18 -27.40
CA VAL A 57 -35.47 80.79 -26.96
C VAL A 57 -34.01 80.57 -26.55
N VAL A 58 -33.05 81.07 -27.33
CA VAL A 58 -31.62 80.96 -27.01
C VAL A 58 -31.30 81.77 -25.75
N ALA A 59 -31.81 82.99 -25.63
CA ALA A 59 -31.59 83.82 -24.45
C ALA A 59 -32.23 83.23 -23.19
N ASP A 60 -33.42 82.62 -23.28
CA ASP A 60 -34.04 81.87 -22.18
C ASP A 60 -33.20 80.65 -21.79
N PHE A 61 -32.65 79.91 -22.76
CA PHE A 61 -31.73 78.81 -22.49
C PHE A 61 -30.50 79.30 -21.73
N ILE A 62 -29.87 80.39 -22.20
CA ILE A 62 -28.71 80.99 -21.53
C ILE A 62 -29.07 81.41 -20.11
N ALA A 63 -30.18 82.13 -19.91
CA ALA A 63 -30.60 82.61 -18.59
C ALA A 63 -30.86 81.44 -17.62
N THR A 64 -31.55 80.40 -18.11
CA THR A 64 -31.91 79.22 -17.33
C THR A 64 -30.68 78.42 -16.91
N GLN A 65 -29.80 78.09 -17.86
CA GLN A 65 -28.67 77.19 -17.60
C GLN A 65 -27.47 77.91 -16.98
N SER A 66 -27.24 79.20 -17.27
CA SER A 66 -26.14 79.96 -16.64
C SER A 66 -26.46 80.42 -15.21
N GLY A 67 -27.74 80.55 -14.88
CA GLY A 67 -28.25 81.07 -13.61
C GLY A 67 -28.26 82.60 -13.49
N ASN A 68 -27.96 83.32 -14.58
CA ASN A 68 -27.83 84.77 -14.62
C ASN A 68 -28.89 85.42 -15.52
N ALA A 69 -29.15 86.72 -15.31
CA ALA A 69 -29.99 87.49 -16.23
C ALA A 69 -29.26 87.74 -17.57
N VAL A 70 -30.02 87.68 -18.66
CA VAL A 70 -29.59 87.96 -20.03
C VAL A 70 -30.23 89.27 -20.46
N LEU A 71 -29.44 90.34 -20.48
CA LEU A 71 -29.89 91.71 -20.72
C LEU A 71 -29.62 92.12 -22.17
N ASP A 72 -30.48 92.97 -22.73
CA ASP A 72 -30.29 93.62 -24.04
C ASP A 72 -29.55 94.95 -23.85
N ASP A 73 -28.27 94.87 -23.48
CA ASP A 73 -27.39 96.01 -23.17
C ASP A 73 -26.23 96.18 -24.18
N GLY A 74 -26.18 95.33 -25.20
CA GLY A 74 -25.13 95.31 -26.22
C GLY A 74 -23.80 94.67 -25.81
N ASP A 75 -23.70 94.07 -24.60
CA ASP A 75 -22.48 93.41 -24.13
C ASP A 75 -22.33 91.98 -24.69
N ILE A 76 -21.73 91.90 -25.88
CA ILE A 76 -21.50 90.62 -26.60
C ILE A 76 -20.57 89.69 -25.82
N ALA A 77 -19.55 90.23 -25.14
CA ALA A 77 -18.57 89.43 -24.41
C ALA A 77 -19.21 88.71 -23.22
N LYS A 78 -20.03 89.43 -22.46
CA LYS A 78 -20.83 88.86 -21.37
C LYS A 78 -21.83 87.83 -21.87
N LEU A 79 -22.55 88.11 -22.95
CA LEU A 79 -23.50 87.15 -23.54
C LEU A 79 -22.80 85.86 -23.99
N THR A 80 -21.60 85.98 -24.58
CA THR A 80 -20.78 84.83 -25.00
C THR A 80 -20.30 84.01 -23.79
N ALA A 81 -19.81 84.66 -22.74
CA ALA A 81 -19.42 83.98 -21.51
C ALA A 81 -20.60 83.25 -20.84
N GLN A 82 -21.78 83.88 -20.83
CA GLN A 82 -23.00 83.26 -20.33
C GLN A 82 -23.44 82.06 -21.16
N LEU A 83 -23.33 82.14 -22.50
CA LEU A 83 -23.61 81.01 -23.39
C LEU A 83 -22.66 79.82 -23.14
N ASN A 84 -21.35 80.07 -23.04
CA ASN A 84 -20.38 79.01 -22.74
C ASN A 84 -20.69 78.33 -21.39
N ARG A 85 -20.96 79.13 -20.36
CA ARG A 85 -21.37 78.60 -19.05
C ARG A 85 -22.66 77.79 -19.12
N ALA A 86 -23.66 78.26 -19.87
CA ALA A 86 -24.91 77.54 -20.08
C ALA A 86 -24.68 76.17 -20.74
N LEU A 87 -23.79 76.10 -21.73
CA LEU A 87 -23.40 74.85 -22.38
C LEU A 87 -22.66 73.91 -21.43
N GLU A 88 -21.65 74.39 -20.69
CA GLU A 88 -20.89 73.60 -19.71
C GLU A 88 -21.80 73.00 -18.63
N GLN A 89 -22.71 73.81 -18.07
CA GLN A 89 -23.69 73.36 -17.07
C GLN A 89 -24.62 72.30 -17.66
N LYS A 90 -25.13 72.53 -18.88
CA LYS A 90 -26.03 71.57 -19.54
C LYS A 90 -25.36 70.23 -19.82
N ILE A 91 -24.10 70.25 -20.25
CA ILE A 91 -23.30 69.05 -20.50
C ILE A 91 -23.04 68.31 -19.19
N THR A 92 -22.60 69.01 -18.14
CA THR A 92 -22.28 68.40 -16.84
C THR A 92 -23.50 67.77 -16.17
N ALA A 93 -24.66 68.44 -16.24
CA ALA A 93 -25.91 67.90 -15.69
C ALA A 93 -26.47 66.73 -16.52
N GLY A 94 -26.24 66.73 -17.84
CA GLY A 94 -26.71 65.68 -18.75
C GLY A 94 -25.80 64.45 -18.82
N ILE A 95 -24.51 64.62 -18.53
CA ILE A 95 -23.47 63.58 -18.59
C ILE A 95 -22.65 63.64 -17.29
N PRO A 96 -23.15 63.03 -16.20
CA PRO A 96 -22.46 63.02 -14.92
C PRO A 96 -21.18 62.17 -14.97
N ASN A 97 -20.40 62.16 -13.89
CA ASN A 97 -19.35 61.16 -13.70
C ASN A 97 -19.98 59.78 -13.59
N ALA A 98 -19.31 58.75 -14.13
CA ALA A 98 -19.81 57.40 -14.00
C ALA A 98 -19.72 56.93 -12.54
N SER A 99 -20.67 56.08 -12.14
CA SER A 99 -20.67 55.35 -10.88
C SER A 99 -21.05 53.90 -11.15
N LEU A 100 -21.08 53.07 -10.10
CA LEU A 100 -21.53 51.67 -10.20
C LEU A 100 -23.00 51.53 -10.67
N THR A 101 -23.79 52.61 -10.59
CA THR A 101 -25.23 52.60 -10.94
C THR A 101 -25.61 53.64 -11.98
N GLN A 102 -24.72 54.56 -12.35
CA GLN A 102 -24.98 55.65 -13.28
C GLN A 102 -23.90 55.70 -14.38
N LYS A 103 -24.33 55.69 -15.65
CA LYS A 103 -23.41 55.89 -16.78
C LYS A 103 -22.91 57.34 -16.81
N GLY A 104 -21.65 57.54 -17.18
CA GLY A 104 -21.03 58.87 -17.18
C GLY A 104 -19.62 58.91 -17.77
N ILE A 105 -18.93 60.04 -17.61
CA ILE A 105 -17.52 60.23 -18.02
C ILE A 105 -16.60 59.58 -16.97
N VAL A 106 -15.49 58.96 -17.42
CA VAL A 106 -14.48 58.33 -16.56
C VAL A 106 -13.08 58.70 -17.02
N GLN A 107 -12.15 58.87 -16.06
CA GLN A 107 -10.73 59.04 -16.34
C GLN A 107 -10.01 57.68 -16.30
N LEU A 108 -9.10 57.44 -17.24
CA LEU A 108 -8.32 56.20 -17.32
C LEU A 108 -7.05 56.24 -16.46
N THR A 109 -6.62 55.10 -15.92
CA THR A 109 -5.38 54.95 -15.14
C THR A 109 -4.55 53.71 -15.52
N ASN A 110 -3.22 53.86 -15.44
CA ASN A 110 -2.22 52.78 -15.55
C ASN A 110 -1.59 52.42 -14.20
N GLU A 111 -2.12 52.95 -13.09
CA GLU A 111 -1.62 52.67 -11.76
C GLU A 111 -2.57 51.71 -11.02
N MET A 112 -2.00 50.79 -10.25
CA MET A 112 -2.76 49.96 -9.33
C MET A 112 -3.03 50.74 -8.05
N GLY A 113 -4.26 50.65 -7.53
CA GLY A 113 -4.66 51.34 -6.30
C GLY A 113 -6.07 50.97 -5.88
N ASN A 114 -6.65 51.76 -4.99
CA ASN A 114 -7.97 51.58 -4.40
C ASN A 114 -8.95 52.71 -4.79
N ASN A 115 -8.80 53.26 -6.00
CA ASN A 115 -9.59 54.40 -6.47
C ASN A 115 -10.85 53.92 -7.19
N ASP A 116 -12.03 54.37 -6.73
CA ASP A 116 -13.33 53.97 -7.29
C ASP A 116 -13.83 54.90 -8.42
N THR A 117 -13.08 55.96 -8.75
CA THR A 117 -13.43 56.97 -9.76
C THR A 117 -12.65 56.84 -11.07
N LEU A 118 -11.61 55.99 -11.10
CA LEU A 118 -10.75 55.76 -12.27
C LEU A 118 -11.05 54.40 -12.88
N ALA A 119 -11.04 54.33 -14.21
CA ALA A 119 -11.11 53.07 -14.94
C ALA A 119 -9.71 52.61 -15.35
N VAL A 120 -9.44 51.32 -15.17
CA VAL A 120 -8.17 50.70 -15.62
C VAL A 120 -8.07 50.69 -17.14
N THR A 121 -6.87 50.91 -17.69
CA THR A 121 -6.64 50.72 -19.13
C THR A 121 -6.53 49.24 -19.50
N GLN A 122 -6.77 48.93 -20.78
CA GLN A 122 -6.51 47.61 -21.33
C GLN A 122 -5.04 47.19 -21.16
N LYS A 123 -4.10 48.14 -21.24
CA LYS A 123 -2.66 47.88 -21.08
C LYS A 123 -2.35 47.39 -19.66
N LEU A 124 -2.84 48.09 -18.64
CA LEU A 124 -2.65 47.69 -17.24
C LEU A 124 -3.27 46.31 -16.97
N VAL A 125 -4.47 46.06 -17.49
CA VAL A 125 -5.10 44.73 -17.38
C VAL A 125 -4.23 43.64 -18.00
N GLN A 126 -3.65 43.90 -19.18
CA GLN A 126 -2.75 42.93 -19.82
C GLN A 126 -1.48 42.68 -19.01
N GLU A 127 -0.88 43.71 -18.43
CA GLU A 127 0.31 43.58 -17.56
C GLU A 127 0.00 42.76 -16.30
N ILE A 128 -1.14 43.02 -15.64
CA ILE A 128 -1.62 42.24 -14.48
C ILE A 128 -1.83 40.77 -14.88
N VAL A 129 -2.51 40.51 -16.00
CA VAL A 129 -2.75 39.14 -16.50
C VAL A 129 -1.45 38.41 -16.80
N ASN A 130 -0.48 39.08 -17.43
CA ASN A 130 0.82 38.49 -17.73
C ASN A 130 1.58 38.15 -16.45
N SER A 131 1.64 39.07 -15.48
CA SER A 131 2.29 38.86 -14.19
C SER A 131 1.66 37.70 -13.41
N LEU A 132 0.32 37.60 -13.40
CA LEU A 132 -0.39 36.47 -12.79
C LEU A 132 -0.05 35.15 -13.49
N ARG A 133 -0.02 35.12 -14.82
CA ARG A 133 0.32 33.93 -15.61
C ARG A 133 1.75 33.46 -15.34
N GLU A 134 2.71 34.38 -15.23
CA GLU A 134 4.09 34.08 -14.88
C GLU A 134 4.20 33.49 -13.46
N ASN A 135 3.52 34.09 -12.46
CA ASN A 135 3.53 33.60 -11.09
C ASN A 135 2.96 32.17 -10.97
N ILE A 136 1.82 31.92 -11.64
CA ILE A 136 1.17 30.60 -11.68
C ILE A 136 2.09 29.57 -12.32
N ASN A 137 2.66 29.88 -13.49
CA ASN A 137 3.55 28.97 -14.20
C ASN A 137 4.83 28.65 -13.41
N ALA A 138 5.36 29.60 -12.64
CA ALA A 138 6.53 29.38 -11.80
C ALA A 138 6.22 28.43 -10.62
N LYS A 139 5.05 28.58 -9.99
CA LYS A 139 4.66 27.76 -8.83
C LYS A 139 4.16 26.37 -9.23
N VAL A 140 3.33 26.29 -10.28
CA VAL A 140 2.73 25.05 -10.75
C VAL A 140 2.94 24.93 -12.27
N PRO A 141 4.14 24.53 -12.72
CA PRO A 141 4.38 24.29 -14.13
C PRO A 141 3.49 23.16 -14.66
N ASN A 142 2.94 23.32 -15.87
CA ASN A 142 2.21 22.27 -16.58
C ASN A 142 3.09 21.04 -16.92
N SER A 143 4.40 21.15 -16.74
CA SER A 143 5.36 20.05 -16.89
C SER A 143 5.58 19.23 -15.61
N ARG A 144 4.93 19.57 -14.48
CA ARG A 144 5.01 18.76 -13.25
C ARG A 144 4.50 17.35 -13.53
N LYS A 145 5.25 16.39 -13.01
CA LYS A 145 4.92 14.97 -13.09
C LYS A 145 4.80 14.39 -11.69
N ILE A 146 3.88 13.45 -11.51
CA ILE A 146 3.85 12.55 -10.35
C ILE A 146 4.31 11.19 -10.87
N ASN A 147 5.45 10.71 -10.35
CA ASN A 147 6.06 9.46 -10.78
C ASN A 147 6.16 9.30 -12.32
N GLY A 148 6.64 10.34 -13.01
CA GLY A 148 6.78 10.33 -14.48
C GLY A 148 5.51 10.61 -15.30
N LYS A 149 4.32 10.57 -14.68
CA LYS A 149 3.02 10.83 -15.35
C LYS A 149 2.69 12.32 -15.32
N ALA A 150 2.24 12.88 -16.45
CA ALA A 150 1.82 14.27 -16.56
C ALA A 150 0.48 14.51 -15.82
N LEU A 151 0.33 15.68 -15.18
CA LEU A 151 -0.87 16.09 -14.46
C LEU A 151 -1.94 16.66 -15.40
N THR A 152 -2.47 15.84 -16.31
CA THR A 152 -3.52 16.24 -17.26
C THR A 152 -4.94 15.92 -16.76
N GLY A 153 -5.08 15.30 -15.59
CA GLY A 153 -6.34 14.91 -14.95
C GLY A 153 -6.08 14.22 -13.60
N ASP A 154 -7.12 13.60 -13.03
CA ASP A 154 -6.99 12.83 -11.79
C ASP A 154 -5.98 11.67 -11.95
N ILE A 155 -5.06 11.55 -10.99
CA ILE A 155 -4.08 10.47 -10.97
C ILE A 155 -4.48 9.45 -9.91
N ASN A 156 -4.97 8.30 -10.36
CA ASN A 156 -5.09 7.12 -9.51
C ASN A 156 -3.69 6.50 -9.34
N LEU A 157 -3.22 6.46 -8.09
CA LEU A 157 -1.98 5.77 -7.72
C LEU A 157 -2.33 4.39 -7.15
N THR A 158 -1.67 3.37 -7.69
CA THR A 158 -1.66 2.02 -7.12
C THR A 158 -0.45 1.84 -6.21
N THR A 159 -0.45 0.80 -5.39
CA THR A 159 0.71 0.43 -4.58
C THR A 159 1.94 0.14 -5.45
N GLY A 160 1.72 -0.48 -6.62
CA GLY A 160 2.76 -0.68 -7.64
C GLY A 160 3.37 0.62 -8.18
N ASP A 161 2.58 1.70 -8.29
CA ASP A 161 3.10 3.00 -8.76
C ASP A 161 4.07 3.65 -7.76
N VAL A 162 4.13 3.21 -6.49
CA VAL A 162 5.05 3.78 -5.48
C VAL A 162 6.06 2.76 -4.96
N GLY A 163 6.17 1.59 -5.61
CA GLY A 163 7.02 0.50 -5.15
C GLY A 163 6.59 -0.09 -3.80
N ALA A 164 5.33 0.14 -3.39
CA ALA A 164 4.75 -0.48 -2.20
C ALA A 164 4.08 -1.80 -2.57
N VAL A 165 4.16 -2.78 -1.69
CA VAL A 165 3.37 -4.02 -1.78
C VAL A 165 2.02 -3.75 -1.11
N SER A 166 0.91 -4.13 -1.74
CA SER A 166 -0.38 -3.94 -1.08
C SER A 166 -0.52 -4.92 0.09
N ILE A 167 -1.20 -4.48 1.16
CA ILE A 167 -1.54 -5.36 2.29
C ILE A 167 -2.28 -6.60 1.77
N ASN A 168 -3.10 -6.46 0.72
CA ASN A 168 -3.81 -7.58 0.11
C ASN A 168 -2.88 -8.54 -0.63
N ASP A 169 -1.81 -8.07 -1.28
CA ASP A 169 -0.84 -8.96 -1.94
C ASP A 169 0.01 -9.72 -0.92
N ALA A 170 0.38 -9.07 0.19
CA ALA A 170 1.09 -9.71 1.30
C ALA A 170 0.19 -10.67 2.12
N MET A 171 -1.11 -10.37 2.24
CA MET A 171 -2.06 -11.20 3.00
C MET A 171 -2.75 -12.28 2.17
N HIS A 172 -2.93 -12.12 0.85
CA HIS A 172 -3.51 -13.16 0.00
C HIS A 172 -2.61 -14.39 -0.10
N SER A 173 -1.29 -14.20 0.01
CA SER A 173 -0.34 -15.31 0.08
C SER A 173 -0.53 -16.14 1.36
N MET A 174 -0.94 -15.52 2.46
CA MET A 174 -1.10 -16.13 3.79
C MET A 174 -2.44 -16.86 4.01
N GLY A 175 -3.32 -16.93 3.02
CA GLY A 175 -4.61 -17.62 3.15
C GLY A 175 -4.46 -19.14 3.33
N PHE A 176 -5.21 -19.73 4.27
CA PHE A 176 -5.22 -21.17 4.53
C PHE A 176 -5.60 -21.97 3.26
N ALA A 177 -4.84 -23.04 2.96
CA ALA A 177 -5.11 -24.03 1.91
C ALA A 177 -5.24 -23.53 0.45
N ARG A 178 -4.51 -22.47 0.05
CA ARG A 178 -4.68 -21.86 -1.30
C ARG A 178 -3.78 -22.40 -2.42
N LEU A 179 -2.91 -23.36 -2.14
CA LEU A 179 -2.06 -23.98 -3.17
C LEU A 179 -2.81 -25.09 -3.91
N TYR A 180 -3.71 -24.71 -4.80
CA TYR A 180 -4.37 -25.65 -5.72
C TYR A 180 -3.59 -25.71 -7.04
N GLY A 181 -2.89 -26.81 -7.31
CA GLY A 181 -2.09 -26.98 -8.54
C GLY A 181 -0.61 -26.62 -8.39
N SER A 182 0.04 -26.26 -9.51
CA SER A 182 1.45 -25.82 -9.54
C SER A 182 1.61 -24.32 -9.26
N GLU A 183 0.59 -23.69 -8.68
CA GLU A 183 0.58 -22.27 -8.39
C GLU A 183 1.73 -21.92 -7.45
N ASN A 184 2.55 -20.98 -7.91
CA ASN A 184 3.87 -20.69 -7.39
C ASN A 184 3.84 -19.29 -6.81
N LEU A 185 4.07 -19.17 -5.51
CA LEU A 185 4.07 -17.86 -4.85
C LEU A 185 5.20 -16.98 -5.36
N TYR A 186 4.85 -15.73 -5.64
CA TYR A 186 5.75 -14.57 -5.60
C TYR A 186 6.47 -14.55 -4.24
N ASP A 187 7.69 -14.00 -4.17
CA ASP A 187 8.46 -13.89 -2.92
C ASP A 187 7.58 -13.65 -1.69
N GLY A 188 7.41 -14.68 -0.86
CA GLY A 188 6.30 -14.69 0.09
C GLY A 188 6.07 -16.02 0.81
N CYS A 189 5.04 -16.04 1.65
CA CYS A 189 4.66 -17.18 2.49
C CYS A 189 3.24 -17.67 2.17
N ALA A 190 2.97 -18.98 2.28
CA ALA A 190 1.62 -19.51 2.17
C ALA A 190 1.37 -20.79 2.95
N GLY A 191 0.13 -20.93 3.43
CA GLY A 191 -0.37 -22.18 3.97
C GLY A 191 -0.70 -23.20 2.88
N TYR A 192 -0.51 -24.48 3.18
CA TYR A 192 -0.90 -25.59 2.33
C TYR A 192 -1.57 -26.70 3.15
N GLY A 193 -2.34 -27.56 2.48
CA GLY A 193 -2.99 -28.72 3.08
C GLY A 193 -2.42 -30.05 2.58
N PRO A 194 -2.91 -31.16 3.14
CA PRO A 194 -2.57 -32.50 2.68
C PRO A 194 -2.82 -32.66 1.17
N ASN A 195 -2.00 -33.47 0.52
CA ASN A 195 -2.05 -33.77 -0.91
C ASN A 195 -1.88 -32.57 -1.85
N SER A 196 -1.39 -31.43 -1.35
CA SER A 196 -1.05 -30.28 -2.20
C SER A 196 -0.11 -30.71 -3.34
N PRO A 197 -0.38 -30.39 -4.62
CA PRO A 197 0.35 -30.97 -5.76
C PRO A 197 1.87 -30.74 -5.73
N PHE A 198 2.34 -29.64 -5.15
CA PHE A 198 3.77 -29.39 -5.01
C PHE A 198 4.47 -30.38 -4.06
N LEU A 199 3.76 -30.94 -3.06
CA LEU A 199 4.35 -31.92 -2.14
C LEU A 199 4.78 -33.16 -2.93
N ILE A 200 3.88 -33.67 -3.76
CA ILE A 200 4.13 -34.83 -4.64
C ILE A 200 5.27 -34.51 -5.62
N LYS A 201 5.23 -33.33 -6.26
CA LYS A 201 6.25 -32.91 -7.23
C LYS A 201 7.67 -32.90 -6.64
N TYR A 202 7.80 -32.50 -5.38
CA TYR A 202 9.10 -32.34 -4.72
C TYR A 202 9.45 -33.48 -3.75
N GLY A 203 8.69 -34.57 -3.76
CA GLY A 203 8.92 -35.73 -2.91
C GLY A 203 8.79 -35.42 -1.41
N LEU A 204 7.94 -34.45 -1.06
CA LEU A 204 7.66 -34.07 0.32
C LEU A 204 6.51 -34.93 0.87
N PRO A 205 6.47 -35.20 2.19
CA PRO A 205 5.33 -35.83 2.84
C PRO A 205 4.00 -35.14 2.51
N SER A 206 2.99 -35.92 2.12
CA SER A 206 1.71 -35.40 1.63
C SER A 206 0.60 -35.34 2.67
N ASP A 207 0.82 -35.84 3.88
CA ASP A 207 -0.27 -36.07 4.86
C ASP A 207 -0.58 -34.85 5.73
N TRP A 208 0.15 -33.74 5.51
CA TRP A 208 0.28 -32.69 6.50
C TRP A 208 -0.10 -31.31 5.98
N TYR A 209 -0.70 -30.53 6.87
CA TYR A 209 -0.78 -29.09 6.73
C TYR A 209 0.58 -28.45 7.02
N GLY A 210 0.77 -27.24 6.52
CA GLY A 210 1.97 -26.48 6.87
C GLY A 210 2.02 -25.12 6.21
N VAL A 211 3.16 -24.46 6.34
CA VAL A 211 3.45 -23.18 5.72
C VAL A 211 4.73 -23.29 4.91
N GLN A 212 4.76 -22.72 3.71
CA GLN A 212 5.98 -22.57 2.94
C GLN A 212 6.39 -21.10 2.82
N LEU A 213 7.69 -20.85 2.68
CA LEU A 213 8.30 -19.61 2.24
C LEU A 213 8.98 -19.84 0.90
N ARG A 214 8.81 -18.91 -0.04
CA ARG A 214 9.49 -18.92 -1.34
C ARG A 214 10.27 -17.63 -1.54
N PHE A 215 11.50 -17.77 -2.01
CA PHE A 215 12.41 -16.67 -2.28
C PHE A 215 12.98 -16.82 -3.68
N SER A 216 13.02 -15.73 -4.44
CA SER A 216 13.44 -15.65 -5.82
C SER A 216 14.37 -14.47 -6.05
N ASN A 217 15.11 -14.51 -7.15
CA ASN A 217 16.02 -13.44 -7.55
C ASN A 217 15.36 -12.34 -8.40
N VAL A 218 14.08 -12.50 -8.71
CA VAL A 218 13.30 -11.54 -9.50
C VAL A 218 12.04 -11.15 -8.75
N ASN A 219 11.73 -9.85 -8.77
CA ASN A 219 10.46 -9.34 -8.30
C ASN A 219 9.37 -9.66 -9.36
N GLY A 220 8.24 -10.24 -8.95
CA GLY A 220 7.11 -10.53 -9.85
C GLY A 220 6.98 -12.01 -10.22
N LEU A 221 6.38 -12.32 -11.39
CA LEU A 221 6.00 -13.66 -11.86
C LEU A 221 7.20 -14.62 -11.88
N SER A 222 7.51 -15.20 -10.73
CA SER A 222 8.55 -16.19 -10.55
C SER A 222 7.92 -17.58 -10.69
N SER A 223 7.35 -17.89 -11.85
CA SER A 223 6.83 -19.24 -12.11
C SER A 223 7.99 -20.22 -12.32
N GLU A 224 7.78 -21.47 -11.91
CA GLU A 224 8.68 -22.58 -12.27
C GLU A 224 8.91 -22.64 -13.79
N GLY A 225 10.18 -22.69 -14.22
CA GLY A 225 10.55 -22.83 -15.64
C GLY A 225 10.86 -21.54 -16.41
N VAL A 226 10.96 -20.39 -15.73
CA VAL A 226 11.45 -19.15 -16.37
C VAL A 226 12.98 -19.16 -16.43
N ASP A 227 13.55 -18.99 -17.63
CA ASP A 227 15.00 -18.93 -17.82
C ASP A 227 15.63 -17.73 -17.11
N GLY A 228 16.79 -17.92 -16.49
CA GLY A 228 17.47 -16.89 -15.71
C GLY A 228 16.86 -16.57 -14.33
N VAL A 229 15.79 -17.27 -13.92
CA VAL A 229 15.18 -17.11 -12.59
C VAL A 229 15.60 -18.25 -11.67
N TRP A 230 16.16 -17.95 -10.50
CA TRP A 230 16.48 -18.90 -9.45
C TRP A 230 15.60 -18.66 -8.23
N SER A 231 14.98 -19.75 -7.75
CA SER A 231 14.09 -19.71 -6.58
C SER A 231 14.37 -20.86 -5.62
N HIS A 232 14.21 -20.58 -4.33
CA HIS A 232 14.35 -21.51 -3.21
C HIS A 232 13.04 -21.56 -2.43
N ARG A 233 12.77 -22.70 -1.79
CA ARG A 233 11.61 -22.88 -0.91
C ARG A 233 12.07 -23.43 0.43
N LEU A 234 11.46 -22.92 1.50
CA LEU A 234 11.53 -23.46 2.85
C LEU A 234 10.12 -23.89 3.25
N VAL A 235 9.96 -25.10 3.77
CA VAL A 235 8.65 -25.70 4.09
C VAL A 235 8.66 -26.09 5.56
N PHE A 236 7.69 -25.59 6.31
CA PHE A 236 7.43 -25.92 7.70
C PHE A 236 6.15 -26.75 7.76
N MET A 237 6.28 -28.03 8.13
CA MET A 237 5.14 -28.92 8.29
C MET A 237 4.59 -28.84 9.72
N HIS A 238 3.27 -28.95 9.88
CA HIS A 238 2.71 -29.32 11.17
C HIS A 238 3.38 -30.62 11.66
N GLU A 239 3.67 -30.69 12.96
CA GLU A 239 4.51 -31.72 13.62
C GLU A 239 6.04 -31.58 13.46
N GLY A 240 6.53 -30.50 12.87
CA GLY A 240 7.90 -30.02 13.10
C GLY A 240 8.95 -30.44 12.08
N SER A 241 8.59 -31.20 11.05
CA SER A 241 9.53 -31.43 9.94
C SER A 241 9.72 -30.17 9.10
N THR A 242 10.97 -29.82 8.85
CA THR A 242 11.33 -28.68 7.99
C THR A 242 12.11 -29.14 6.78
N TYR A 243 11.76 -28.63 5.59
CA TYR A 243 12.41 -28.99 4.33
C TYR A 243 12.85 -27.76 3.56
N ARG A 244 13.96 -27.87 2.81
CA ARG A 244 14.36 -26.88 1.82
C ARG A 244 14.52 -27.49 0.45
N THR A 245 13.95 -26.83 -0.54
CA THR A 245 14.16 -27.15 -1.96
C THR A 245 14.96 -26.03 -2.60
N ASP A 246 16.13 -26.38 -3.13
CA ASP A 246 16.97 -25.44 -3.89
C ASP A 246 16.68 -25.50 -5.39
N SER A 247 16.96 -24.40 -6.08
CA SER A 247 17.01 -24.33 -7.55
C SER A 247 15.74 -24.85 -8.19
N ILE A 248 14.58 -24.40 -7.72
CA ILE A 248 13.25 -24.86 -8.15
C ILE A 248 13.06 -24.79 -9.68
N ASN A 249 13.72 -23.84 -10.34
CA ASN A 249 13.62 -23.61 -11.78
C ASN A 249 14.75 -24.26 -12.60
N SER A 250 15.74 -24.89 -11.95
CA SER A 250 16.79 -25.60 -12.68
C SER A 250 16.28 -26.91 -13.26
N ASP A 251 17.07 -27.57 -14.10
CA ASP A 251 16.80 -28.94 -14.52
C ASP A 251 16.51 -29.87 -13.32
N SER A 252 15.75 -30.93 -13.56
CA SER A 252 15.36 -31.89 -12.51
C SER A 252 16.56 -32.59 -11.87
N LYS A 253 17.75 -32.53 -12.46
CA LYS A 253 18.98 -33.11 -11.92
C LYS A 253 19.62 -32.24 -10.84
N ARG A 254 19.33 -30.94 -10.83
CA ARG A 254 19.84 -29.96 -9.85
C ARG A 254 18.82 -29.59 -8.77
N GLN A 255 17.56 -30.00 -8.93
CA GLN A 255 16.53 -29.84 -7.91
C GLN A 255 16.78 -30.82 -6.77
N VAL A 256 17.12 -30.28 -5.60
CA VAL A 256 17.37 -31.10 -4.39
C VAL A 256 16.51 -30.58 -3.26
N THR A 257 15.65 -31.45 -2.74
CA THR A 257 14.93 -31.26 -1.49
C THR A 257 15.73 -31.90 -0.36
N ARG A 258 16.00 -31.16 0.72
CA ARG A 258 16.71 -31.62 1.91
C ARG A 258 15.85 -31.42 3.15
N LYS A 259 15.84 -32.40 4.05
CA LYS A 259 15.27 -32.27 5.39
C LYS A 259 16.27 -31.57 6.31
N PHE A 260 15.80 -30.64 7.14
CA PHE A 260 16.58 -30.12 8.25
C PHE A 260 16.38 -31.02 9.46
N TRP A 261 17.51 -31.41 10.05
CA TRP A 261 17.51 -32.04 11.36
C TRP A 261 17.60 -30.97 12.44
N ASP A 262 16.73 -31.05 13.43
CA ASP A 262 16.65 -30.19 14.61
C ASP A 262 16.50 -31.04 15.86
N ASP A 263 16.43 -30.40 17.03
CA ASP A 263 16.29 -31.06 18.34
C ASP A 263 14.97 -31.82 18.52
N LYS A 264 13.95 -31.55 17.68
CA LYS A 264 12.70 -32.30 17.68
C LYS A 264 12.82 -33.62 16.93
N ASN A 265 13.62 -33.68 15.87
CA ASN A 265 13.69 -34.86 15.00
C ASN A 265 15.03 -35.60 15.02
N ALA A 266 16.09 -35.04 15.64
CA ALA A 266 17.36 -35.70 15.89
C ALA A 266 17.84 -35.53 17.35
N THR A 267 18.31 -36.62 17.96
CA THR A 267 18.87 -36.65 19.32
C THR A 267 20.22 -37.38 19.30
N PRO A 268 21.22 -36.96 20.09
CA PRO A 268 22.44 -37.74 20.25
C PRO A 268 22.17 -39.05 20.99
N ASP A 269 22.70 -40.15 20.47
CA ASP A 269 22.71 -41.43 21.19
C ASP A 269 23.69 -41.42 22.39
N THR A 270 23.76 -42.54 23.11
CA THR A 270 24.67 -42.72 24.25
C THR A 270 26.15 -42.51 23.91
N ASN A 271 26.52 -42.50 22.62
CA ASN A 271 27.89 -42.29 22.14
C ASN A 271 28.10 -40.85 21.59
N GLY A 272 27.06 -40.03 21.56
CA GLY A 272 27.10 -38.64 21.08
C GLY A 272 26.87 -38.47 19.58
N TYR A 273 26.49 -39.52 18.85
CA TYR A 273 26.15 -39.42 17.43
C TYR A 273 24.68 -39.02 17.25
N LEU A 274 24.40 -38.05 16.37
CA LEU A 274 23.03 -37.68 16.05
C LEU A 274 22.31 -38.84 15.35
N LYS A 275 21.18 -39.24 15.94
CA LYS A 275 20.25 -40.25 15.46
C LYS A 275 18.85 -39.65 15.33
N THR A 276 18.00 -40.27 14.53
CA THR A 276 16.57 -39.91 14.47
C THR A 276 15.96 -40.02 15.89
N ALA A 277 15.32 -38.95 16.37
CA ALA A 277 15.00 -38.77 17.78
C ALA A 277 13.82 -39.58 18.32
N SER A 278 12.96 -40.11 17.46
CA SER A 278 11.64 -40.57 17.89
C SER A 278 11.05 -41.70 17.02
N PRO A 279 10.27 -42.64 17.59
CA PRO A 279 10.04 -42.92 19.02
C PRO A 279 11.23 -43.63 19.67
N VAL A 280 11.76 -43.11 20.77
CA VAL A 280 12.96 -43.67 21.44
C VAL A 280 12.70 -43.89 22.93
N ILE A 281 13.23 -45.00 23.45
CA ILE A 281 13.26 -45.34 24.88
C ILE A 281 14.72 -45.42 25.32
N GLU A 282 15.05 -44.76 26.41
CA GLU A 282 16.38 -44.81 27.01
C GLU A 282 16.35 -45.66 28.27
N ILE A 283 17.19 -46.69 28.38
CA ILE A 283 17.26 -47.61 29.53
C ILE A 283 18.60 -47.48 30.25
N SER A 284 18.55 -47.29 31.56
CA SER A 284 19.72 -47.20 32.44
C SER A 284 20.04 -48.53 33.14
N SER A 285 21.26 -48.65 33.70
CA SER A 285 21.78 -49.81 34.44
C SER A 285 20.80 -50.45 35.45
N ASP A 286 20.14 -49.61 36.25
CA ASP A 286 19.22 -50.04 37.31
C ASP A 286 17.82 -50.42 36.80
N GLY A 287 17.56 -50.26 35.51
CA GLY A 287 16.25 -50.49 34.90
C GLY A 287 15.35 -49.26 34.88
N THR A 288 15.81 -48.11 35.38
CA THR A 288 15.11 -46.84 35.15
C THR A 288 15.16 -46.50 33.67
N PHE A 289 14.09 -45.88 33.18
CA PHE A 289 13.95 -45.55 31.77
C PHE A 289 13.26 -44.20 31.57
N SER A 290 13.44 -43.62 30.39
CA SER A 290 12.71 -42.45 29.92
C SER A 290 12.13 -42.66 28.53
N THR A 291 10.95 -42.11 28.30
CA THR A 291 10.27 -42.07 27.01
C THR A 291 10.23 -40.63 26.50
N ASN A 292 10.16 -40.47 25.18
CA ASN A 292 9.86 -39.19 24.54
C ASN A 292 8.35 -39.09 24.22
N ASP A 293 7.92 -37.99 23.60
CA ASP A 293 6.50 -37.76 23.30
C ASP A 293 5.87 -38.90 22.49
N GLU A 294 6.56 -39.46 21.49
CA GLU A 294 5.99 -40.51 20.65
C GLU A 294 6.03 -41.88 21.31
N SER A 295 7.01 -42.16 22.19
CA SER A 295 7.12 -43.42 22.94
C SER A 295 6.35 -43.42 24.27
N GLU A 296 5.56 -42.37 24.54
CA GLU A 296 4.72 -42.28 25.72
C GLU A 296 3.76 -43.49 25.82
N GLY A 297 3.78 -44.16 26.98
CA GLY A 297 3.02 -45.38 27.25
C GLY A 297 3.82 -46.68 27.09
N ALA A 298 5.02 -46.62 26.49
CA ALA A 298 5.97 -47.72 26.58
C ALA A 298 6.47 -47.89 28.03
N GLU A 299 6.75 -49.13 28.42
CA GLU A 299 7.21 -49.47 29.76
C GLU A 299 8.44 -50.37 29.69
N VAL A 300 9.35 -50.24 30.66
CA VAL A 300 10.51 -51.12 30.81
C VAL A 300 10.51 -51.76 32.17
N ILE A 301 10.66 -53.08 32.21
CA ILE A 301 10.78 -53.87 33.43
C ILE A 301 12.14 -54.56 33.43
N LYS A 302 12.91 -54.38 34.51
CA LYS A 302 14.13 -55.16 34.75
C LYS A 302 13.77 -56.48 35.43
N GLU A 303 13.95 -57.59 34.74
CA GLU A 303 13.57 -58.93 35.23
C GLU A 303 14.70 -59.63 35.99
N GLY A 304 15.95 -59.21 35.76
CA GLY A 304 17.14 -59.79 36.38
C GLY A 304 18.40 -59.01 36.03
N THR A 305 19.57 -59.52 36.43
CA THR A 305 20.86 -58.94 36.03
C THR A 305 21.01 -59.03 34.51
N GLY A 306 21.12 -57.87 33.88
CA GLY A 306 21.27 -57.72 32.43
C GLY A 306 20.02 -58.06 31.63
N ILE A 307 18.84 -58.24 32.25
CA ILE A 307 17.60 -58.61 31.53
C ILE A 307 16.58 -57.49 31.64
N TYR A 308 16.27 -56.87 30.50
CA TYR A 308 15.33 -55.75 30.39
C TYR A 308 14.22 -56.11 29.40
N ARG A 309 12.96 -55.99 29.82
CA ARG A 309 11.78 -56.21 28.98
C ARG A 309 11.11 -54.90 28.65
N VAL A 310 10.97 -54.60 27.36
CA VAL A 310 10.25 -53.43 26.84
C VAL A 310 8.85 -53.84 26.42
N LEU A 311 7.83 -53.18 26.98
CA LEU A 311 6.41 -53.49 26.86
C LEU A 311 5.64 -52.36 26.18
N ASN A 312 4.40 -52.65 25.76
CA ASN A 312 3.47 -51.72 25.10
C ASN A 312 4.01 -51.12 23.79
N ILE A 313 4.80 -51.92 23.06
CA ILE A 313 5.40 -51.59 21.76
C ILE A 313 5.13 -52.73 20.76
N LEU A 314 5.36 -52.46 19.47
CA LEU A 314 5.22 -53.41 18.36
C LEU A 314 6.58 -53.85 17.78
N GLY A 315 7.60 -53.93 18.63
CA GLY A 315 8.98 -54.22 18.26
C GLY A 315 9.77 -52.98 17.86
N TYR A 316 10.83 -53.18 17.07
CA TYR A 316 11.64 -52.08 16.56
C TYR A 316 10.90 -51.25 15.52
N ASN A 317 11.27 -49.98 15.42
CA ASN A 317 10.73 -49.11 14.39
C ASN A 317 11.08 -49.62 12.98
N ALA A 318 10.08 -49.74 12.12
CA ALA A 318 10.23 -50.36 10.80
C ALA A 318 10.76 -49.40 9.70
N ASP A 319 10.94 -48.11 10.00
CA ASP A 319 11.31 -47.10 9.00
C ASP A 319 12.80 -47.14 8.56
N GLY A 320 13.61 -47.99 9.20
CA GLY A 320 15.04 -48.13 8.90
C GLY A 320 15.90 -46.90 9.26
N GLY A 321 15.36 -45.93 10.00
CA GLY A 321 16.03 -44.65 10.30
C GLY A 321 17.29 -44.78 11.17
N TRP A 322 17.50 -45.92 11.82
CA TRP A 322 18.75 -46.25 12.51
C TRP A 322 19.56 -47.36 11.80
N GLY A 323 19.11 -47.82 10.62
CA GLY A 323 19.74 -48.87 9.81
C GLY A 323 18.99 -50.21 9.85
N VAL A 324 19.35 -51.13 8.95
CA VAL A 324 18.69 -52.44 8.76
C VAL A 324 18.74 -53.34 10.01
N HIS A 325 19.75 -53.14 10.85
CA HIS A 325 19.93 -53.84 12.13
C HIS A 325 19.93 -52.88 13.33
N GLY A 326 19.54 -51.61 13.12
CA GLY A 326 19.83 -50.51 14.04
C GLY A 326 18.77 -50.24 15.10
N GLY A 327 18.13 -51.25 15.66
CA GLY A 327 17.09 -51.04 16.67
C GLY A 327 17.59 -50.47 18.00
N ILE A 328 18.88 -50.68 18.31
CA ILE A 328 19.51 -50.37 19.59
C ILE A 328 20.82 -49.62 19.37
N SER A 329 21.06 -48.57 20.17
CA SER A 329 22.38 -47.97 20.35
C SER A 329 23.03 -48.51 21.61
N VAL A 330 24.19 -49.14 21.45
CA VAL A 330 24.96 -49.78 22.51
C VAL A 330 26.11 -48.85 22.92
N PRO A 331 26.39 -48.69 24.22
CA PRO A 331 27.48 -47.83 24.67
C PRO A 331 28.84 -48.38 24.23
N CYS A 332 29.67 -47.48 23.72
CA CYS A 332 31.01 -47.76 23.23
C CYS A 332 32.07 -46.99 24.03
N ASP A 333 33.30 -47.51 24.01
CA ASP A 333 34.46 -46.78 24.47
C ASP A 333 34.91 -45.69 23.46
N ASN A 334 36.00 -45.00 23.79
CA ASN A 334 36.60 -43.97 22.94
C ASN A 334 37.22 -44.51 21.63
N ASN A 335 37.36 -45.83 21.47
CA ASN A 335 37.81 -46.49 20.25
C ASN A 335 36.63 -47.04 19.42
N ASN A 336 35.40 -46.68 19.80
CA ASN A 336 34.16 -47.16 19.18
C ASN A 336 34.00 -48.69 19.30
N LEU A 337 34.52 -49.27 20.39
CA LEU A 337 34.34 -50.67 20.77
C LEU A 337 33.22 -50.78 21.79
N GLU A 338 32.27 -51.68 21.56
CA GLU A 338 31.09 -51.84 22.39
C GLU A 338 31.47 -52.37 23.78
N LEU A 339 30.89 -51.80 24.84
CA LEU A 339 31.20 -52.16 26.23
C LEU A 339 30.49 -53.45 26.69
N ILE A 340 29.42 -53.82 25.98
CA ILE A 340 28.58 -54.97 26.25
C ILE A 340 28.16 -55.63 24.93
N PHE A 341 27.85 -56.92 24.98
CA PHE A 341 27.02 -57.57 23.98
C PHE A 341 25.55 -57.35 24.33
N VAL A 342 24.73 -57.27 23.29
CA VAL A 342 23.28 -57.24 23.40
C VAL A 342 22.75 -58.42 22.60
N ASP A 343 21.97 -59.27 23.26
CA ASP A 343 21.13 -60.28 22.62
C ASP A 343 19.67 -59.85 22.81
N ASP A 344 18.92 -59.76 21.72
CA ASP A 344 17.58 -59.20 21.73
C ASP A 344 16.58 -60.11 21.01
N HIS A 345 15.38 -60.21 21.59
CA HIS A 345 14.32 -61.10 21.10
C HIS A 345 12.98 -60.39 21.08
N VAL A 346 12.51 -60.05 19.87
CA VAL A 346 11.15 -59.55 19.65
C VAL A 346 10.15 -60.70 19.87
N GLN A 347 9.23 -60.51 20.79
CA GLN A 347 8.21 -61.47 21.16
C GLN A 347 6.99 -61.40 20.22
N PRO A 348 6.14 -62.44 20.15
CA PRO A 348 4.94 -62.44 19.30
C PRO A 348 3.93 -61.33 19.61
N ASP A 349 3.95 -60.78 20.82
CA ASP A 349 3.10 -59.66 21.25
C ASP A 349 3.71 -58.28 20.93
N GLY A 350 4.91 -58.24 20.34
CA GLY A 350 5.64 -57.02 20.00
C GLY A 350 6.59 -56.53 21.09
N SER A 351 6.54 -57.09 22.31
CA SER A 351 7.51 -56.76 23.35
C SER A 351 8.94 -57.16 22.95
N ILE A 352 9.95 -56.49 23.50
CA ILE A 352 11.36 -56.82 23.25
C ILE A 352 12.00 -57.24 24.56
N ILE A 353 12.63 -58.42 24.57
CA ILE A 353 13.52 -58.82 25.66
C ILE A 353 14.95 -58.50 25.23
N ILE A 354 15.69 -57.84 26.10
CA ILE A 354 17.07 -57.44 25.89
C ILE A 354 17.91 -58.04 27.00
N GLU A 355 18.89 -58.85 26.61
CA GLU A 355 19.86 -59.47 27.49
C GLU A 355 21.25 -58.88 27.22
N THR A 356 21.90 -58.37 28.26
CA THR A 356 23.21 -57.72 28.16
C THR A 356 24.30 -58.55 28.82
N PHE A 357 25.43 -58.66 28.12
CA PHE A 357 26.58 -59.44 28.57
C PHE A 357 27.85 -58.61 28.49
N HIS A 358 28.81 -58.84 29.38
CA HIS A 358 30.06 -58.10 29.37
C HIS A 358 30.87 -58.41 28.11
N ARG A 359 31.39 -57.39 27.45
CA ARG A 359 32.28 -57.52 26.29
C ARG A 359 33.67 -57.01 26.66
N GLN A 360 34.59 -57.93 26.88
CA GLN A 360 35.96 -57.65 27.30
C GLN A 360 36.88 -57.31 26.12
N HIS A 361 36.59 -57.83 24.92
CA HIS A 361 37.48 -57.78 23.75
C HIS A 361 38.84 -58.47 23.99
N ALA A 362 38.82 -59.68 24.53
CA ALA A 362 40.03 -60.44 24.92
C ALA A 362 41.07 -60.68 23.79
N HIS A 363 40.67 -60.48 22.53
CA HIS A 363 41.54 -60.56 21.35
C HIS A 363 42.48 -59.34 21.20
N LEU A 364 42.22 -58.25 21.93
CA LEU A 364 43.04 -57.03 21.93
C LEU A 364 44.17 -57.12 22.97
N PRO A 365 45.25 -56.32 22.84
CA PRO A 365 46.24 -56.19 23.89
C PRO A 365 45.60 -55.76 25.22
N GLU A 366 46.07 -56.32 26.34
CA GLU A 366 45.47 -56.18 27.68
C GLU A 366 45.09 -54.74 28.07
N ARG A 367 45.92 -53.77 27.69
CA ARG A 367 45.70 -52.33 27.95
C ARG A 367 44.52 -51.70 27.20
N PHE A 368 43.98 -52.38 26.18
CA PHE A 368 42.84 -51.96 25.37
C PHE A 368 41.62 -52.87 25.60
N GLN A 369 41.74 -53.86 26.48
CA GLN A 369 40.61 -54.69 26.88
C GLN A 369 39.72 -53.91 27.85
N ASN A 370 38.42 -54.13 27.74
CA ASN A 370 37.42 -53.54 28.60
C ASN A 370 37.38 -54.29 29.94
N TRP A 371 38.22 -53.88 30.90
CA TRP A 371 38.24 -54.45 32.24
C TRP A 371 37.19 -53.79 33.13
N ARG A 372 36.02 -54.45 33.30
CA ARG A 372 34.95 -53.95 34.18
C ARG A 372 34.95 -54.67 35.52
N LEU A 373 35.05 -53.89 36.60
CA LEU A 373 34.95 -54.41 37.96
C LEU A 373 33.53 -54.92 38.22
N LYS A 374 33.42 -56.16 38.71
CA LYS A 374 32.16 -56.80 39.11
C LYS A 374 31.90 -56.62 40.61
N SER A 375 32.89 -56.95 41.43
CA SER A 375 32.82 -56.81 42.88
C SER A 375 34.21 -56.83 43.51
N ILE A 376 34.28 -56.48 44.79
CA ILE A 376 35.48 -56.65 45.61
C ILE A 376 35.17 -57.74 46.63
N ASP A 377 36.03 -58.75 46.73
CA ASP A 377 35.86 -59.82 47.71
C ASP A 377 36.14 -59.34 49.15
N GLY A 378 35.85 -60.19 50.15
CA GLY A 378 36.10 -59.87 51.57
C GLY A 378 37.57 -59.66 51.95
N ASN A 379 38.51 -59.96 51.03
CA ASN A 379 39.95 -59.80 51.20
C ASN A 379 40.50 -58.59 50.40
N GLY A 380 39.65 -57.83 49.72
CA GLY A 380 40.03 -56.67 48.93
C GLY A 380 40.47 -56.97 47.49
N ASN A 381 40.33 -58.21 47.00
CA ASN A 381 40.66 -58.54 45.62
C ASN A 381 39.53 -58.09 44.68
N GLN A 382 39.93 -57.50 43.55
CA GLN A 382 39.02 -57.08 42.49
C GLN A 382 38.61 -58.30 41.64
N ILE A 383 37.32 -58.57 41.58
CA ILE A 383 36.72 -59.57 40.68
C ILE A 383 36.22 -58.81 39.46
N PHE A 384 36.72 -59.16 38.28
CA PHE A 384 36.29 -58.59 37.00
C PHE A 384 35.27 -59.50 36.32
N TYR A 385 34.39 -58.89 35.53
CA TYR A 385 33.52 -59.65 34.64
C TYR A 385 34.34 -60.45 33.62
N GLN A 386 33.87 -61.64 33.27
CA GLN A 386 34.41 -62.42 32.16
C GLN A 386 33.70 -62.06 30.85
N ASP A 387 34.38 -62.25 29.71
CA ASP A 387 33.78 -62.05 28.39
C ASP A 387 32.53 -62.95 28.21
N GLY A 388 31.42 -62.35 27.79
CA GLY A 388 30.12 -63.03 27.66
C GLY A 388 29.37 -63.29 28.97
N GLU A 389 29.86 -62.80 30.11
CA GLU A 389 29.16 -62.95 31.40
C GLU A 389 27.93 -62.02 31.48
N PRO A 390 26.73 -62.50 31.88
CA PRO A 390 25.56 -61.64 32.07
C PRO A 390 25.86 -60.48 33.02
N CYS A 391 25.55 -59.25 32.59
CA CYS A 391 25.85 -58.06 33.35
C CYS A 391 24.88 -56.92 33.01
N ASP A 392 24.56 -56.06 33.97
CA ASP A 392 23.77 -54.86 33.70
C ASP A 392 24.52 -53.89 32.76
N ILE A 393 23.77 -52.97 32.14
CA ILE A 393 24.32 -51.85 31.36
C ILE A 393 25.38 -51.13 32.23
N PRO A 394 26.55 -50.73 31.69
CA PRO A 394 27.57 -50.04 32.49
C PRO A 394 27.02 -48.78 33.18
N ASP A 395 27.51 -48.49 34.39
CA ASP A 395 27.10 -47.30 35.13
C ASP A 395 27.39 -46.02 34.33
N SER A 396 26.46 -45.06 34.36
CA SER A 396 26.50 -43.83 33.56
C SER A 396 26.41 -44.03 32.03
N CYS A 397 26.14 -45.25 31.57
CA CYS A 397 25.73 -45.53 30.20
C CYS A 397 24.23 -45.85 30.13
N ARG A 398 23.69 -45.83 28.92
CA ARG A 398 22.32 -46.25 28.64
C ARG A 398 22.23 -47.04 27.34
N LEU A 399 21.15 -47.78 27.17
CA LEU A 399 20.72 -48.28 25.87
C LEU A 399 19.66 -47.36 25.32
N ASP A 400 19.84 -46.90 24.09
CA ASP A 400 18.79 -46.17 23.37
C ASP A 400 18.12 -47.16 22.41
N ILE A 401 16.80 -47.25 22.45
CA ILE A 401 16.04 -48.23 21.67
C ILE A 401 14.98 -47.50 20.88
N ARG A 402 15.00 -47.69 19.56
CA ARG A 402 14.02 -47.08 18.67
C ARG A 402 12.89 -48.05 18.35
N VAL A 403 11.70 -47.72 18.83
CA VAL A 403 10.56 -48.64 18.88
C VAL A 403 9.44 -48.25 17.91
N GLN A 404 8.62 -49.23 17.55
CA GLN A 404 7.35 -49.01 16.87
C GLN A 404 6.24 -48.93 17.91
N MET A 405 5.49 -47.83 17.92
CA MET A 405 4.36 -47.65 18.84
C MET A 405 3.04 -48.12 18.20
N PRO A 406 2.10 -48.68 18.99
CA PRO A 406 0.75 -49.01 18.52
C PRO A 406 -0.03 -47.80 18.00
N GLU A 407 -0.97 -48.00 17.05
CA GLU A 407 -1.83 -46.92 16.51
C GLU A 407 -2.76 -46.30 17.57
N ASP A 408 -3.10 -47.05 18.61
CA ASP A 408 -3.90 -46.62 19.75
C ASP A 408 -3.04 -46.08 20.92
N SER A 409 -1.73 -45.90 20.71
CA SER A 409 -0.88 -45.17 21.67
C SER A 409 -1.39 -43.74 21.88
N LEU A 410 -1.12 -43.21 23.08
CA LEU A 410 -1.60 -41.89 23.50
C LEU A 410 -1.21 -40.79 22.51
N TRP A 411 0.03 -40.84 22.01
CA TRP A 411 0.53 -39.90 21.02
C TRP A 411 -0.23 -39.98 19.69
N ASN A 412 -0.42 -41.19 19.13
CA ASN A 412 -1.12 -41.39 17.86
C ASN A 412 -2.60 -40.94 17.94
N LEU A 413 -3.26 -41.20 19.07
CA LEU A 413 -4.64 -40.75 19.31
C LEU A 413 -4.74 -39.22 19.40
N ASN A 414 -3.84 -38.58 20.14
CA ASN A 414 -3.79 -37.12 20.25
C ASN A 414 -3.57 -36.46 18.88
N ARG A 415 -2.65 -37.04 18.09
CA ARG A 415 -2.38 -36.62 16.72
C ARG A 415 -3.58 -36.74 15.78
N LYS A 416 -4.31 -37.85 15.84
CA LYS A 416 -5.52 -38.06 15.03
C LYS A 416 -6.60 -37.04 15.39
N LYS A 417 -6.80 -36.78 16.68
CA LYS A 417 -7.76 -35.78 17.16
C LYS A 417 -7.41 -34.37 16.68
N LEU A 418 -6.14 -33.97 16.77
CA LEU A 418 -5.65 -32.68 16.24
C LEU A 418 -5.93 -32.54 14.74
N GLN A 419 -5.72 -33.61 13.97
CA GLN A 419 -6.02 -33.61 12.53
C GLN A 419 -7.52 -33.42 12.26
N GLU A 420 -8.39 -34.13 12.96
CA GLU A 420 -9.85 -33.99 12.85
C GLU A 420 -10.35 -32.58 13.24
N GLU A 421 -9.73 -31.94 14.25
CA GLU A 421 -10.01 -30.56 14.65
C GLU A 421 -9.60 -29.54 13.56
N MET A 422 -8.46 -29.75 12.91
CA MET A 422 -8.00 -28.92 11.80
C MET A 422 -8.90 -29.07 10.55
N GLU A 423 -9.31 -30.29 10.23
CA GLU A 423 -10.21 -30.59 9.10
C GLU A 423 -11.61 -29.99 9.32
N SER A 424 -12.20 -30.13 10.52
CA SER A 424 -13.52 -29.57 10.83
C SER A 424 -13.57 -28.03 10.83
N THR A 425 -12.48 -27.39 11.25
CA THR A 425 -12.32 -25.93 11.17
C THR A 425 -12.26 -25.43 9.72
N SER A 426 -11.76 -26.27 8.80
CA SER A 426 -11.69 -25.96 7.36
C SER A 426 -13.03 -26.09 6.62
N ALA A 427 -13.91 -26.99 7.06
CA ALA A 427 -15.23 -27.20 6.44
C ALA A 427 -16.28 -26.16 6.86
N SER A 428 -15.99 -25.37 7.89
CA SER A 428 -16.93 -24.40 8.49
C SER A 428 -16.74 -22.95 8.01
N LYS A 429 -15.82 -22.70 7.07
CA LYS A 429 -15.57 -21.40 6.43
C LYS A 429 -15.64 -21.54 4.91
#